data_AF-A0A7G1P9D5-F1
#
_entry.id   AF-A0A7G1P9D5-F1
#
_cell.length_a   1.000
_cell.length_b   1.000
_cell.length_c   1.000
_cell.angle_alpha   90.00
_cell.angle_beta   90.00
_cell.angle_gamma   90.00
#
_symmetry.space_group_name_H-M   'P 1'
#
loop_
_entity.id
_entity.type
_entity.pdbx_description
1 polymer ?
#
loop_
_entity_poly.entity_id
_entity_poly.type
_entity_poly.pdbx_seq_one_letter_code
_entity_poly.pdbx_strand_id
1 'polypeptide(L)' 'MIGVLVRAALDAEFRLALESWWRQAESVCTGEGAVTNQVSGGTQYGPVVQGRDFSGLTITAHAMPSATGESQGD' A
#
# COMPACT_ATOMS: atom_id res chain seq x y z
N MET A 1 16.24 14.43 17.48
CA MET A 1 14.80 14.69 17.71
C MET A 1 14.42 14.21 19.11
N ILE A 2 14.70 14.99 20.16
CA ILE A 2 14.51 14.59 21.58
C ILE A 2 13.58 15.54 22.37
N GLY A 3 13.14 16.65 21.77
CA GLY A 3 12.41 17.71 22.50
C GLY A 3 11.03 17.32 23.04
N VAL A 4 10.30 16.44 22.34
CA VAL A 4 8.97 15.99 22.79
C VAL A 4 9.05 15.12 24.03
N LEU A 5 10.02 14.19 24.08
CA LEU A 5 10.21 13.30 25.23
C LEU A 5 10.67 14.05 26.48
N VAL A 6 11.59 15.01 26.31
CA VAL A 6 12.04 15.85 27.43
C VAL A 6 10.89 16.71 27.96
N ARG A 7 10.07 17.31 27.09
CA ARG A 7 8.91 18.09 27.52
C ARG A 7 7.88 17.24 28.24
N ALA A 8 7.57 16.04 27.72
CA ALA A 8 6.66 15.12 28.39
C ALA A 8 7.16 14.66 29.77
N ALA A 9 8.49 14.57 29.97
CA ALA A 9 9.05 14.24 31.27
C ALA A 9 8.89 15.37 32.30
N LEU A 10 9.04 16.63 31.87
CA LEU A 10 9.02 17.81 32.75
C LEU A 10 7.62 18.43 32.95
N ASP A 11 6.68 18.18 32.04
CA ASP A 11 5.34 18.79 32.01
C ASP A 11 4.26 17.70 31.97
N ALA A 12 3.55 17.53 33.09
CA ALA A 12 2.53 16.51 33.26
C ALA A 12 1.27 16.76 32.41
N GLU A 13 0.87 18.02 32.25
CA GLU A 13 -0.27 18.39 31.41
C GLU A 13 0.03 18.13 29.94
N PHE A 14 1.24 18.47 29.49
CA PHE A 14 1.68 18.15 28.14
C PHE A 14 1.72 16.64 27.88
N ARG A 15 2.14 15.84 28.87
CA ARG A 15 2.13 14.38 28.77
C ARG A 15 0.71 13.83 28.60
N LEU A 16 -0.24 14.28 29.42
CA LEU A 16 -1.64 13.85 29.33
C LEU A 16 -2.29 14.27 28.00
N ALA A 17 -1.98 15.48 27.52
CA ALA A 17 -2.44 15.96 26.22
C ALA A 17 -1.85 15.13 25.07
N LEU A 18 -0.57 14.76 25.15
CA LEU A 18 0.11 13.92 24.16
C LEU A 18 -0.47 12.49 24.13
N GLU A 19 -0.74 11.89 25.28
CA GLU A 19 -1.39 10.56 25.38
C GLU A 19 -2.83 10.58 24.87
N SER A 20 -3.58 11.66 25.15
CA SER A 20 -4.93 11.86 24.62
C SER A 20 -4.91 12.01 23.10
N TRP A 21 -3.99 12.82 22.57
CA TRP A 21 -3.79 12.97 21.13
C TRP A 21 -3.40 11.65 20.49
N TRP A 22 -2.49 10.87 21.08
CA TRP A 22 -2.07 9.56 20.55
C TRP A 22 -3.24 8.57 20.46
N ARG A 23 -4.06 8.45 21.50
CA ARG A 23 -5.25 7.57 21.47
C ARG A 23 -6.29 8.00 20.42
N GLN A 24 -6.45 9.30 20.22
CA GLN A 24 -7.29 9.82 19.14
C GLN A 24 -6.66 9.55 17.78
N ALA A 25 -5.34 9.73 17.66
CA ALA A 25 -4.60 9.42 16.45
C ALA A 25 -4.65 7.92 16.13
N GLU A 26 -4.63 7.00 17.08
CA GLU A 26 -4.85 5.57 16.84
C GLU A 26 -6.23 5.27 16.23
N SER A 27 -7.26 6.05 16.59
CA SER A 27 -8.59 5.91 15.96
C SER A 27 -8.65 6.42 14.51
N VAL A 28 -7.74 7.33 14.14
CA VAL A 28 -7.61 7.89 12.78
C VAL A 28 -6.58 7.11 11.95
N CYS A 29 -5.54 6.63 12.61
CA CYS A 29 -4.62 5.58 12.20
C CYS A 29 -5.32 4.22 12.40
N THR A 30 -6.49 4.07 11.77
CA THR A 30 -6.79 2.79 11.14
C THR A 30 -5.49 2.35 10.44
N GLY A 31 -5.04 1.10 10.61
CA GLY A 31 -3.80 0.58 10.01
C GLY A 31 -3.86 0.59 8.47
N GLU A 32 -3.86 1.79 7.90
CA GLU A 32 -4.60 2.10 6.69
C GLU A 32 -3.67 2.95 5.81
N GLY A 33 -2.72 2.33 5.12
CA GLY A 33 -2.05 3.05 4.02
C GLY A 33 -0.77 2.47 3.47
N ALA A 34 -0.13 1.49 4.13
CA ALA A 34 1.05 0.87 3.56
C ALA A 34 0.67 -0.27 2.62
N VAL A 35 0.20 0.06 1.42
CA VAL A 35 0.10 -0.92 0.33
C VAL A 35 1.39 -0.90 -0.47
N THR A 36 2.15 -1.99 -0.36
CA THR A 36 3.31 -2.23 -1.20
C THR A 36 2.94 -3.24 -2.26
N ASN A 37 2.84 -2.77 -3.50
CA ASN A 37 2.61 -3.62 -4.65
C ASN A 37 3.93 -3.77 -5.41
N GLN A 38 4.32 -5.01 -5.69
CA GLN A 38 5.48 -5.32 -6.51
C GLN A 38 5.04 -6.23 -7.65
N VAL A 39 5.42 -5.90 -8.88
CA VAL A 39 5.37 -6.80 -10.04
C VAL A 39 6.80 -7.04 -10.46
N SER A 40 7.22 -8.29 -10.54
CA SER A 40 8.60 -8.65 -10.89
C SER A 40 8.63 -9.83 -11.85
N GLY A 41 9.49 -9.74 -12.88
CA GLY A 41 9.76 -10.79 -13.86
C GLY A 41 8.68 -10.96 -14.95
N GLY A 42 9.04 -11.71 -15.99
CA GLY A 42 8.13 -12.24 -17.02
C GLY A 42 7.41 -11.22 -17.92
N THR A 43 6.59 -11.73 -18.84
CA THR A 43 5.72 -10.92 -19.70
C THR A 43 4.27 -11.10 -19.27
N GLN A 44 3.59 -10.00 -18.97
CA GLN A 44 2.17 -10.03 -18.63
C GLN A 44 1.35 -9.74 -19.89
N TYR A 45 0.62 -10.75 -20.37
CA TYR A 45 -0.21 -10.67 -21.58
C TYR A 45 -1.66 -10.21 -21.31
N GLY A 46 -1.95 -9.82 -20.06
CA GLY A 46 -3.27 -9.41 -19.59
C GLY A 46 -3.18 -8.38 -18.46
N PRO A 47 -4.33 -7.84 -17.99
CA PRO A 47 -4.35 -6.77 -17.02
C PRO A 47 -3.88 -7.23 -15.64
N VAL A 48 -2.97 -6.47 -15.05
CA VAL A 48 -2.55 -6.63 -13.65
C VAL A 48 -3.20 -5.54 -12.83
N VAL A 49 -4.01 -5.93 -11.84
CA VAL A 49 -4.68 -5.00 -10.91
C VAL A 49 -4.10 -5.21 -9.53
N GLN A 50 -3.52 -4.14 -8.96
CA GLN A 50 -2.92 -4.15 -7.64
C GLN A 50 -3.30 -2.89 -6.87
N GLY A 51 -3.67 -3.04 -5.61
CA GLY A 51 -4.19 -1.93 -4.83
C GLY A 51 -4.89 -2.43 -3.57
N ARG A 52 -5.32 -1.46 -2.76
CA ARG A 52 -5.87 -1.73 -1.44
C ARG A 52 -7.35 -2.05 -1.45
N ASP A 53 -8.13 -1.14 -2.03
CA ASP A 53 -9.58 -1.14 -1.98
C ASP A 53 -10.09 -0.97 -3.40
N PHE A 54 -11.05 -1.82 -3.78
CA PHE A 54 -11.68 -1.80 -5.09
C PHE A 54 -13.18 -2.02 -4.96
N SER A 55 -13.95 -1.23 -5.69
CA SER A 55 -15.40 -1.44 -5.81
C SER A 55 -15.85 -1.11 -7.24
N GLY A 56 -16.87 -1.82 -7.73
CA GLY A 56 -17.42 -1.59 -9.08
C GLY A 56 -16.48 -1.93 -10.24
N LEU A 57 -15.48 -2.79 -10.05
CA LEU A 57 -14.54 -3.13 -11.12
C LEU A 57 -15.15 -4.08 -12.15
N THR A 58 -15.05 -3.69 -13.43
CA THR A 58 -15.19 -4.59 -14.57
C THR A 58 -13.83 -4.66 -15.28
N ILE A 59 -13.21 -5.83 -15.33
CA ILE A 59 -11.91 -6.04 -15.98
C ILE A 59 -12.15 -6.85 -17.26
N THR A 60 -12.02 -6.19 -18.41
CA THR A 60 -12.10 -6.85 -19.72
C THR A 60 -10.69 -7.05 -20.25
N ALA A 61 -10.30 -8.31 -20.50
CA ALA A 61 -9.02 -8.66 -21.09
C ALA A 61 -9.24 -9.37 -22.42
N HIS A 62 -8.48 -9.00 -23.46
CA HIS A 62 -8.31 -9.85 -24.63
C HIS A 62 -7.02 -10.66 -24.48
N ALA A 63 -7.11 -11.99 -24.56
CA ALA A 63 -5.94 -12.83 -24.71
C ALA A 63 -5.28 -12.51 -26.06
N MET A 64 -4.00 -12.13 -26.07
CA MET A 64 -3.24 -12.15 -27.31
C MET A 64 -3.00 -13.61 -27.70
N PRO A 65 -3.17 -14.00 -28.99
CA PRO A 65 -2.75 -15.32 -29.43
C PRO A 65 -1.26 -15.48 -29.15
N SER A 66 -0.88 -16.64 -28.60
CA SER A 66 0.52 -17.03 -28.44
C SER A 66 1.24 -16.79 -29.76
N ALA A 67 2.44 -16.21 -29.70
CA ALA A 67 3.32 -16.16 -30.86
C ALA A 67 3.70 -17.60 -31.24
N THR A 68 2.83 -18.28 -31.98
CA THR A 68 3.19 -19.42 -32.82
C THR A 68 3.98 -18.83 -33.98
N GLY A 69 5.25 -18.56 -33.70
CA GLY A 69 6.29 -18.30 -34.69
C GLY A 69 7.17 -19.54 -34.79
N GLU A 70 6.61 -20.58 -35.38
CA GLU A 70 7.24 -21.48 -36.34
C GLU A 70 8.76 -21.25 -36.50
N SER A 71 9.58 -22.10 -35.88
CA SER A 71 10.91 -22.41 -36.40
C SER A 71 10.83 -23.79 -37.04
N GLN A 72 10.23 -23.83 -38.22
CA GLN A 72 10.18 -25.00 -39.11
C GLN A 72 11.09 -24.70 -40.30
N GLY A 73 12.31 -25.27 -40.29
CA GLY A 73 13.15 -25.54 -41.47
C GLY A 73 13.94 -24.39 -42.11
N ASP A 74 15.26 -24.40 -41.93
CA ASP A 74 16.24 -24.88 -42.93
C ASP A 74 17.47 -25.45 -42.20
#